data_AF-A0A2D3R9W8-F1
#
_entry.id   AF-A0A2D3R9W8-F1
#
_cell.length_a   1.000
_cell.length_b   1.000
_cell.length_c   1.000
_cell.angle_alpha   90.00
_cell.angle_beta   90.00
_cell.angle_gamma   90.00
#
_symmetry.space_group_name_H-M   'P 1'
#
loop_
_entity.id
_entity.type
_entity.pdbx_description
1 polymer ?
#
loop_
_entity_poly.entity_id
_entity_poly.type
_entity_poly.pdbx_seq_one_letter_code
_entity_poly.pdbx_strand_id
1 'polypeptide(L)'
;MLAFVLAGVLVLLGQGGAFKSGWTKLSGGEQQQFSDYEGAAGLGSDISGTSVFTTGQDSDTPLILSGLPSYTGLVFHLPNDARPVSGRYELVYSSRVTEGVEGVLRVSINGVKRADILLNQSKGQQKAEIELTASELSSGTLDVGLSLQGRGEIAQCSPNDSIAAVVEIKPQSGLRLELAKPVETTSDRLALWGGRVPVSWNARNSNEEALISLVHGARLVQKGYLLHFGPNGLDSVALTKLSGEAKPYSDVFIQPAYPIPFTGKNINRGMRKFDRQTSWRYHYSVTDLPNQILPSALDMRLVVGPTGNDTSYDLTVALNDHLLFSRRLSSQTERVSQSIPLPAGLHQADNKVEILLASGDSNLNRCGTDTQSIAELLPDTVLKGGGQRASDSLSLLRAKLSAVDTVALLGKIETAVDAQAAAQLLGQLDPRGLSFVTGSTAAKIRVVSGDIVAAIAKEGVQPSDWIVYKSPDRNGGVVARPVGEIVTLSSSAVALLVSISGDGGASGPAGNDG
;
A
#
# COMPACT_ATOMS: atom_id res chain seq x y z
N MET A 1 -69.10 -26.16 -10.48
CA MET A 1 -68.97 -25.73 -9.07
C MET A 1 -67.65 -26.15 -8.41
N LEU A 2 -67.10 -27.35 -8.67
CA LEU A 2 -65.83 -27.79 -8.06
C LEU A 2 -64.61 -26.90 -8.37
N ALA A 3 -64.55 -26.32 -9.58
CA ALA A 3 -63.44 -25.44 -9.99
C ALA A 3 -63.41 -24.08 -9.28
N PHE A 4 -64.57 -23.56 -8.85
CA PHE A 4 -64.65 -22.30 -8.11
C PHE A 4 -64.31 -22.50 -6.62
N VAL A 5 -64.53 -23.69 -6.06
CA VAL A 5 -64.13 -24.02 -4.69
C VAL A 5 -62.60 -24.16 -4.58
N LEU A 6 -61.94 -24.71 -5.61
CA LEU A 6 -60.48 -24.84 -5.64
C LEU A 6 -59.76 -23.50 -5.82
N ALA A 7 -60.32 -22.57 -6.61
CA ALA A 7 -59.79 -21.21 -6.72
C ALA A 7 -59.98 -20.40 -5.43
N GLY A 8 -61.11 -20.59 -4.71
CA GLY A 8 -61.36 -19.92 -3.43
C GLY A 8 -60.43 -20.38 -2.30
N VAL A 9 -60.08 -21.67 -2.25
CA VAL A 9 -59.15 -22.20 -1.24
C VAL A 9 -57.70 -21.77 -1.48
N LEU A 10 -57.27 -21.63 -2.74
CA LEU A 10 -55.93 -21.16 -3.08
C LEU A 10 -55.72 -19.66 -2.80
N VAL A 11 -56.76 -18.83 -2.93
CA VAL A 11 -56.69 -17.40 -2.59
C VAL A 11 -56.68 -17.18 -1.07
N LEU A 12 -57.38 -18.02 -0.30
CA LEU A 12 -57.34 -17.98 1.17
C LEU A 12 -56.02 -18.54 1.74
N LEU A 13 -55.38 -19.50 1.07
CA LEU A 13 -54.04 -19.99 1.45
C LEU A 13 -52.89 -19.05 1.04
N GLY A 14 -53.14 -18.10 0.13
CA GLY A 14 -52.16 -17.08 -0.27
C GLY A 14 -52.03 -15.91 0.72
N GLN A 15 -52.96 -15.75 1.66
CA GLN A 15 -52.95 -14.64 2.64
C GLN A 15 -52.60 -15.07 4.07
N GLY A 16 -52.58 -16.36 4.37
CA GLY A 16 -52.06 -16.90 5.62
C GLY A 16 -50.58 -17.24 5.48
N GLY A 17 -49.68 -16.53 6.15
CA GLY A 17 -48.22 -16.76 6.19
C GLY A 17 -47.76 -18.14 6.72
N ALA A 18 -48.61 -19.16 6.69
CA ALA A 18 -48.36 -20.52 7.15
C ALA A 18 -47.46 -21.34 6.20
N PHE A 19 -47.25 -20.92 4.95
CA PHE A 19 -46.29 -21.58 4.06
C PHE A 19 -44.83 -21.17 4.34
N LYS A 20 -44.62 -20.05 5.04
CA LYS A 20 -43.28 -19.52 5.35
C LYS A 20 -42.65 -20.14 6.62
N SER A 21 -43.45 -20.76 7.49
CA SER A 21 -42.98 -21.44 8.71
C SER A 21 -42.73 -22.94 8.55
N GLY A 22 -43.30 -23.57 7.50
CA GLY A 22 -43.08 -24.99 7.20
C GLY A 22 -41.78 -25.28 6.46
N TRP A 23 -41.37 -24.39 5.54
CA TRP A 23 -40.15 -24.57 4.75
C TRP A 23 -38.87 -24.22 5.52
N THR A 24 -38.95 -23.32 6.50
CA THR A 24 -37.84 -22.91 7.37
C THR A 24 -37.45 -23.95 8.41
N LYS A 25 -38.27 -24.99 8.64
CA LYS A 25 -37.92 -26.14 9.51
C LYS A 25 -37.26 -27.32 8.78
N LEU A 26 -37.22 -27.31 7.45
CA LEU A 26 -36.60 -28.37 6.64
C LEU A 26 -35.27 -27.94 5.98
N SER A 27 -35.03 -26.65 5.82
CA SER A 27 -33.70 -26.11 5.53
C SER A 27 -33.01 -25.74 6.85
N GLY A 28 -32.33 -26.70 7.48
CA GLY A 28 -31.48 -26.44 8.64
C GLY A 28 -30.41 -25.39 8.30
N GLY A 29 -30.67 -24.16 8.74
CA GLY A 29 -29.77 -23.03 8.61
C GLY A 29 -30.27 -21.98 9.58
N GLU A 30 -29.64 -21.92 10.75
CA GLU A 30 -29.82 -20.81 11.68
C GLU A 30 -29.63 -19.51 10.91
N GLN A 31 -30.70 -18.75 10.74
CA GLN A 31 -30.60 -17.33 10.42
C GLN A 31 -30.00 -16.65 11.64
N GLN A 32 -28.67 -16.67 11.74
CA GLN A 32 -27.95 -15.68 12.53
C GLN A 32 -28.34 -14.31 11.95
N GLN A 33 -28.95 -13.49 12.80
CA GLN A 33 -29.24 -12.10 12.51
C GLN A 33 -27.95 -11.38 12.11
N PHE A 34 -27.83 -11.07 10.82
CA PHE A 34 -26.75 -10.26 10.29
C PHE A 34 -27.05 -8.78 10.52
N SER A 35 -26.64 -8.25 11.68
CA SER A 35 -26.74 -6.80 11.99
C SER A 35 -25.41 -6.03 11.86
N ASP A 36 -24.27 -6.70 11.65
CA ASP A 36 -22.96 -6.06 11.88
C ASP A 36 -22.19 -5.69 10.59
N TYR A 37 -22.82 -5.79 9.41
CA TYR A 37 -22.11 -5.55 8.14
C TYR A 37 -21.93 -4.07 7.77
N GLU A 38 -22.67 -3.15 8.37
CA GLU A 38 -22.51 -1.71 8.09
C GLU A 38 -21.32 -1.08 8.85
N GLY A 39 -20.79 -1.74 9.89
CA GLY A 39 -19.58 -1.31 10.60
C GLY A 39 -18.27 -1.66 9.88
N ALA A 40 -18.25 -2.76 9.13
CA ALA A 40 -17.07 -3.23 8.41
C ALA A 40 -16.69 -2.31 7.23
N ALA A 41 -17.66 -1.54 6.71
CA ALA A 41 -17.45 -0.64 5.56
C ALA A 41 -16.68 0.65 5.91
N GLY A 42 -16.60 1.03 7.20
CA GLY A 42 -15.94 2.27 7.62
C GLY A 42 -14.50 2.08 8.13
N LEU A 43 -14.16 0.91 8.69
CA LEU A 43 -12.88 0.68 9.36
C LEU A 43 -12.22 -0.68 9.04
N GLY A 44 -12.85 -1.53 8.24
CA GLY A 44 -12.23 -2.75 7.72
C GLY A 44 -11.75 -3.78 8.76
N SER A 45 -12.08 -3.64 10.05
CA SER A 45 -11.78 -4.65 11.06
C SER A 45 -12.72 -4.56 12.27
N ASP A 46 -13.28 -5.69 12.67
CA ASP A 46 -13.91 -5.87 13.97
C ASP A 46 -12.99 -6.74 14.82
N ILE A 47 -12.45 -6.18 15.90
CA ILE A 47 -11.53 -6.86 16.82
C ILE A 47 -12.14 -7.04 18.21
N SER A 48 -13.46 -6.87 18.33
CA SER A 48 -14.17 -7.00 19.60
C SER A 48 -14.43 -8.47 19.93
N GLY A 49 -14.16 -8.86 21.19
CA GLY A 49 -14.36 -10.24 21.63
C GLY A 49 -13.37 -11.23 20.99
N THR A 50 -13.86 -12.44 20.70
CA THR A 50 -13.06 -13.56 20.18
C THR A 50 -13.31 -13.86 18.70
N SER A 51 -14.44 -13.44 18.15
CA SER A 51 -14.72 -13.55 16.71
C SER A 51 -14.32 -12.25 16.07
N VAL A 52 -13.26 -12.27 15.27
CA VAL A 52 -12.69 -11.05 14.68
C VAL A 52 -12.70 -11.14 13.17
N PHE A 53 -12.82 -9.99 12.53
CA PHE A 53 -12.71 -9.83 11.08
C PHE A 53 -11.66 -8.76 10.77
N THR A 54 -10.82 -9.02 9.78
CA THR A 54 -9.81 -8.07 9.30
C THR A 54 -9.75 -8.05 7.79
N THR A 55 -9.65 -6.86 7.20
CA THR A 55 -9.52 -6.67 5.75
C THR A 55 -8.06 -6.41 5.37
N GLY A 56 -7.66 -6.95 4.22
CA GLY A 56 -6.34 -6.70 3.65
C GLY A 56 -6.30 -5.50 2.69
N GLN A 57 -7.46 -4.93 2.35
CA GLN A 57 -7.62 -3.93 1.30
C GLN A 57 -8.15 -2.61 1.84
N ASP A 58 -7.72 -1.51 1.21
CA ASP A 58 -8.25 -0.19 1.47
C ASP A 58 -9.59 -0.05 0.74
N SER A 59 -10.63 0.47 1.40
CA SER A 59 -11.90 0.76 0.73
C SER A 59 -11.72 1.72 -0.44
N ASP A 60 -10.71 2.59 -0.35
CA ASP A 60 -10.47 3.65 -1.32
C ASP A 60 -9.52 3.21 -2.45
N THR A 61 -8.88 2.05 -2.32
CA THR A 61 -7.97 1.49 -3.34
C THR A 61 -8.42 0.08 -3.73
N PRO A 62 -9.30 -0.06 -4.75
CA PRO A 62 -9.78 -1.37 -5.18
C PRO A 62 -8.65 -2.21 -5.76
N LEU A 63 -8.61 -3.49 -5.42
CA LEU A 63 -7.63 -4.42 -5.97
C LEU A 63 -8.17 -5.03 -7.27
N ILE A 64 -7.60 -4.63 -8.39
CA ILE A 64 -8.03 -5.05 -9.73
C ILE A 64 -6.94 -5.90 -10.38
N LEU A 65 -7.30 -7.11 -10.80
CA LEU A 65 -6.52 -7.94 -11.70
C LEU A 65 -7.07 -7.74 -13.12
N SER A 66 -6.20 -7.44 -14.07
CA SER A 66 -6.60 -7.19 -15.47
C SER A 66 -5.65 -7.90 -16.42
N GLY A 67 -6.23 -8.60 -17.40
CA GLY A 67 -5.50 -9.39 -18.37
C GLY A 67 -5.09 -10.76 -17.86
N LEU A 68 -4.61 -11.59 -18.79
CA LEU A 68 -4.21 -12.97 -18.54
C LEU A 68 -2.76 -13.18 -19.00
N PRO A 69 -1.83 -13.59 -18.12
CA PRO A 69 -2.00 -13.75 -16.67
C PRO A 69 -1.90 -12.41 -15.91
N SER A 70 -2.49 -12.35 -14.72
CA SER A 70 -2.32 -11.23 -13.78
C SER A 70 -2.12 -11.76 -12.37
N TYR A 71 -1.36 -11.05 -11.53
CA TYR A 71 -1.00 -11.49 -10.19
C TYR A 71 -1.12 -10.34 -9.20
N THR A 72 -1.57 -10.65 -8.00
CA THR A 72 -1.57 -9.73 -6.86
C THR A 72 -1.58 -10.54 -5.55
N GLY A 73 -1.45 -9.88 -4.41
CA GLY A 73 -1.50 -10.56 -3.12
C GLY A 73 -1.78 -9.61 -1.97
N LEU A 74 -2.14 -10.20 -0.83
CA LEU A 74 -2.45 -9.54 0.41
C LEU A 74 -1.70 -10.25 1.53
N VAL A 75 -1.14 -9.49 2.47
CA VAL A 75 -0.49 -10.06 3.66
C VAL A 75 -1.33 -9.72 4.88
N PHE A 76 -1.62 -10.73 5.69
CA PHE A 76 -2.29 -10.58 6.97
C PHE A 76 -1.34 -10.95 8.09
N HIS A 77 -1.33 -10.17 9.17
CA HIS A 77 -0.61 -10.52 10.39
C HIS A 77 -1.59 -11.19 11.36
N LEU A 78 -1.16 -12.29 11.95
CA LEU A 78 -1.96 -13.04 12.91
C LEU A 78 -1.58 -12.66 14.35
N PRO A 79 -2.55 -12.59 15.27
CA PRO A 79 -2.27 -12.33 16.67
C PRO A 79 -1.46 -13.46 17.29
N ASN A 80 -0.50 -13.09 18.14
CA ASN A 80 0.40 -14.02 18.80
C ASN A 80 -0.09 -14.41 20.20
N ASP A 81 -0.65 -13.45 20.95
CA ASP A 81 -1.13 -13.71 22.32
C ASP A 81 -2.55 -14.27 22.29
N ALA A 82 -3.46 -13.61 21.58
CA ALA A 82 -4.83 -14.04 21.28
C ALA A 82 -4.83 -15.00 20.08
N ARG A 83 -4.14 -16.13 20.20
CA ARG A 83 -3.91 -17.07 19.07
C ARG A 83 -5.20 -17.47 18.35
N PRO A 84 -5.22 -17.51 17.01
CA PRO A 84 -6.32 -18.06 16.25
C PRO A 84 -6.47 -19.57 16.48
N VAL A 85 -7.71 -20.01 16.70
CA VAL A 85 -8.09 -21.42 16.86
C VAL A 85 -8.66 -21.98 15.55
N SER A 86 -9.43 -21.17 14.84
CA SER A 86 -9.92 -21.44 13.50
C SER A 86 -10.03 -20.15 12.70
N GLY A 87 -10.19 -20.27 11.39
CA GLY A 87 -10.40 -19.11 10.55
C GLY A 87 -10.53 -19.46 9.08
N ARG A 88 -11.05 -18.49 8.33
CA ARG A 88 -11.24 -18.58 6.89
C ARG A 88 -10.92 -17.26 6.22
N TYR A 89 -10.40 -17.35 5.00
CA TYR A 89 -10.30 -16.21 4.11
C TYR A 89 -11.61 -16.09 3.31
N GLU A 90 -12.32 -14.98 3.51
CA GLU A 90 -13.53 -14.63 2.78
C GLU A 90 -13.15 -13.74 1.59
N LEU A 91 -13.38 -14.23 0.38
CA LEU A 91 -13.07 -13.54 -0.87
C LEU A 91 -14.37 -13.08 -1.53
N VAL A 92 -14.56 -11.77 -1.65
CA VAL A 92 -15.67 -11.14 -2.39
C VAL A 92 -15.10 -10.49 -3.64
N TYR A 93 -15.60 -10.86 -4.81
CA TYR A 93 -15.06 -10.37 -6.07
C TYR A 93 -16.15 -10.18 -7.12
N SER A 94 -15.86 -9.40 -8.16
CA SER A 94 -16.67 -9.33 -9.38
C SER A 94 -15.77 -9.53 -10.59
N SER A 95 -16.22 -10.32 -11.56
CA SER A 95 -15.48 -10.63 -12.77
C SER A 95 -16.19 -10.11 -14.02
N ARG A 96 -15.39 -9.70 -15.01
CA ARG A 96 -15.83 -9.49 -16.40
C ARG A 96 -14.87 -10.27 -17.28
N VAL A 97 -15.41 -11.20 -18.05
CA VAL A 97 -14.63 -12.06 -18.93
C VAL A 97 -15.18 -11.92 -20.33
N THR A 98 -14.30 -11.76 -21.31
CA THR A 98 -14.70 -11.64 -22.72
C THR A 98 -15.25 -12.98 -23.21
N GLU A 99 -16.12 -12.93 -24.21
CA GLU A 99 -16.67 -14.14 -24.83
C GLU A 99 -15.55 -15.02 -25.40
N GLY A 100 -15.65 -16.34 -25.22
CA GLY A 100 -14.63 -17.31 -25.65
C GLY A 100 -13.37 -17.37 -24.77
N VAL A 101 -13.28 -16.59 -23.69
CA VAL A 101 -12.18 -16.67 -22.72
C VAL A 101 -12.53 -17.65 -21.60
N GLU A 102 -11.70 -18.67 -21.40
CA GLU A 102 -11.71 -19.56 -20.25
C GLU A 102 -10.69 -19.06 -19.21
N GLY A 103 -11.18 -18.53 -18.09
CA GLY A 103 -10.34 -17.98 -17.02
C GLY A 103 -10.64 -18.59 -15.66
N VAL A 104 -9.63 -18.63 -14.80
CA VAL A 104 -9.72 -19.01 -13.39
C VAL A 104 -9.06 -17.95 -12.51
N LEU A 105 -9.71 -17.63 -11.40
CA LEU A 105 -9.09 -16.92 -10.28
C LEU A 105 -8.53 -17.96 -9.31
N ARG A 106 -7.21 -18.10 -9.30
CA ARG A 106 -6.50 -18.98 -8.37
C ARG A 106 -6.17 -18.24 -7.09
N VAL A 107 -6.51 -18.86 -5.96
CA VAL A 107 -6.14 -18.41 -4.62
C VAL A 107 -5.05 -19.34 -4.07
N SER A 108 -3.96 -18.75 -3.61
CA SER A 108 -2.88 -19.44 -2.90
C SER A 108 -2.68 -18.83 -1.52
N ILE A 109 -2.38 -19.66 -0.53
CA ILE A 109 -2.06 -19.23 0.83
C ILE A 109 -0.66 -19.74 1.16
N ASN A 110 0.22 -18.85 1.58
CA ASN A 110 1.64 -19.12 1.83
C ASN A 110 2.31 -19.86 0.67
N GLY A 111 1.98 -19.47 -0.57
CA GLY A 111 2.49 -20.07 -1.80
C GLY A 111 1.85 -21.41 -2.21
N VAL A 112 0.99 -22.00 -1.36
CA VAL A 112 0.29 -23.26 -1.67
C VAL A 112 -1.06 -22.96 -2.30
N LYS A 113 -1.38 -23.60 -3.42
CA LYS A 113 -2.69 -23.44 -4.08
C LYS A 113 -3.81 -23.98 -3.19
N ARG A 114 -4.83 -23.15 -2.93
CA ARG A 114 -5.99 -23.49 -2.10
C ARG A 114 -7.31 -23.58 -2.87
N ALA A 115 -7.48 -22.75 -3.90
CA ALA A 115 -8.68 -22.77 -4.73
C ALA A 115 -8.38 -22.36 -6.17
N ASP A 116 -9.11 -22.95 -7.12
CA ASP A 116 -9.23 -22.49 -8.50
C ASP A 116 -10.71 -22.16 -8.74
N ILE A 117 -11.03 -20.88 -8.87
CA ILE A 117 -12.40 -20.41 -9.03
C ILE A 117 -12.64 -20.12 -10.52
N LEU A 118 -13.53 -20.87 -11.15
CA LEU A 118 -13.86 -20.67 -12.55
C LEU A 118 -14.54 -19.31 -12.73
N LEU A 119 -13.97 -18.48 -13.60
CA LEU A 119 -14.59 -17.21 -13.96
C LEU A 119 -15.71 -17.47 -14.94
N ASN A 120 -16.88 -16.94 -14.62
CA ASN A 120 -18.03 -16.96 -15.49
C ASN A 120 -18.32 -15.53 -15.98
N GLN A 121 -19.17 -15.42 -17.00
CA GLN A 121 -19.69 -14.12 -17.47
C GLN A 121 -20.78 -13.55 -16.54
N SER A 122 -20.84 -13.99 -15.27
CA SER A 122 -21.89 -13.53 -14.37
C SER A 122 -21.71 -12.04 -14.06
N LYS A 123 -22.81 -11.29 -14.22
CA LYS A 123 -22.86 -9.90 -13.79
C LYS A 123 -23.22 -9.90 -12.30
N GLY A 124 -22.26 -9.68 -11.43
CA GLY A 124 -22.52 -9.56 -10.00
C GLY A 124 -21.29 -9.74 -9.12
N GLN A 125 -21.51 -9.57 -7.81
CA GLN A 125 -20.55 -9.99 -6.80
C GLN A 125 -20.67 -11.49 -6.59
N GLN A 126 -19.52 -12.13 -6.42
CA GLN A 126 -19.33 -13.54 -6.13
C GLN A 126 -18.61 -13.65 -4.79
N LYS A 127 -18.85 -14.73 -4.04
CA LYS A 127 -18.17 -15.03 -2.78
C LYS A 127 -17.51 -16.40 -2.86
N ALA A 128 -16.29 -16.50 -2.33
CA ALA A 128 -15.62 -17.76 -2.05
C ALA A 128 -15.09 -17.74 -0.61
N GLU A 129 -15.12 -18.88 0.07
CA GLU A 129 -14.58 -19.04 1.41
C GLU A 129 -13.49 -20.12 1.37
N ILE A 130 -12.32 -19.79 1.93
CA ILE A 130 -11.15 -20.68 1.95
C ILE A 130 -10.79 -20.89 3.42
N GLU A 131 -11.10 -22.09 3.94
CA GLU A 131 -10.72 -22.52 5.29
C GLU A 131 -9.20 -22.57 5.44
N LEU A 132 -8.71 -22.07 6.59
CA LEU A 132 -7.29 -22.05 6.93
C LEU A 132 -6.88 -23.35 7.65
N THR A 133 -5.68 -23.84 7.38
CA THR A 133 -5.11 -24.99 8.11
C THR A 133 -4.46 -24.57 9.42
N ALA A 134 -4.25 -25.53 10.32
CA ALA A 134 -3.49 -25.29 11.55
C ALA A 134 -2.07 -24.75 11.28
N SER A 135 -1.41 -25.19 10.20
CA SER A 135 -0.10 -24.68 9.80
C SER A 135 -0.14 -23.21 9.37
N GLU A 136 -1.22 -22.78 8.73
CA GLU A 136 -1.44 -21.40 8.31
C GLU A 136 -1.83 -20.50 9.48
N LEU A 137 -2.62 -21.00 10.43
CA LEU A 137 -3.00 -20.25 11.64
C LEU A 137 -1.83 -20.06 12.62
N SER A 138 -0.79 -20.89 12.52
CA SER A 138 0.40 -20.85 13.40
C SER A 138 1.60 -20.13 12.80
N SER A 139 1.53 -19.66 11.54
CA SER A 139 2.68 -19.03 10.86
C SER A 139 2.94 -17.57 11.26
N GLY A 140 2.07 -16.94 12.06
CA GLY A 140 2.19 -15.53 12.48
C GLY A 140 1.90 -14.51 11.37
N THR A 141 2.06 -14.90 10.10
CA THR A 141 1.66 -14.14 8.92
C THR A 141 1.01 -15.06 7.89
N LEU A 142 0.03 -14.54 7.15
CA LEU A 142 -0.64 -15.22 6.06
C LEU A 142 -0.44 -14.43 4.75
N ASP A 143 0.24 -15.03 3.77
CA ASP A 143 0.41 -14.47 2.42
C ASP A 143 -0.66 -15.06 1.50
N VAL A 144 -1.65 -14.24 1.14
CA VAL A 144 -2.73 -14.61 0.23
C VAL A 144 -2.41 -14.11 -1.17
N GLY A 145 -1.96 -15.02 -2.03
CA GLY A 145 -1.74 -14.76 -3.45
C GLY A 145 -3.01 -14.96 -4.27
N LEU A 146 -3.30 -14.02 -5.15
CA LEU A 146 -4.39 -14.09 -6.13
C LEU A 146 -3.79 -14.03 -7.54
N SER A 147 -4.14 -14.99 -8.39
CA SER A 147 -3.70 -14.97 -9.78
C SER A 147 -4.83 -15.25 -10.75
N LEU A 148 -4.92 -14.42 -11.78
CA LEU A 148 -5.79 -14.59 -12.92
C LEU A 148 -5.05 -15.41 -13.96
N GLN A 149 -5.59 -16.58 -14.30
CA GLN A 149 -5.02 -17.48 -15.30
C GLN A 149 -6.08 -17.85 -16.30
N GLY A 150 -5.71 -18.10 -17.54
CA GLY A 150 -6.70 -18.46 -18.55
C GLY A 150 -6.14 -18.46 -19.96
N ARG A 151 -7.04 -18.75 -20.90
CA ARG A 151 -6.79 -18.72 -22.34
C ARG A 151 -8.04 -18.15 -23.00
N GLY A 152 -7.86 -17.44 -24.11
CA GLY A 152 -8.97 -17.04 -24.96
C GLY A 152 -8.47 -16.63 -26.32
N GLU A 153 -9.35 -16.66 -27.31
CA GLU A 153 -9.07 -16.13 -28.64
C GLU A 153 -8.92 -14.61 -28.51
N ILE A 154 -7.68 -14.12 -28.45
CA ILE A 154 -7.39 -12.70 -28.60
C ILE A 154 -7.65 -12.37 -30.08
N ALA A 155 -8.91 -12.12 -30.41
CA ALA A 155 -9.30 -11.66 -31.74
C ALA A 155 -8.71 -10.26 -31.92
N GLN A 156 -7.63 -10.20 -32.70
CA GLN A 156 -6.86 -9.00 -33.07
C GLN A 156 -5.74 -8.64 -32.09
N CYS A 157 -4.51 -8.78 -32.60
CA CYS A 157 -3.26 -8.34 -31.97
C CYS A 157 -3.17 -6.81 -32.04
N SER A 158 -4.06 -6.10 -31.34
CA SER A 158 -3.93 -4.67 -31.10
C SER A 158 -3.03 -4.47 -29.86
N PRO A 159 -2.09 -3.51 -29.87
CA PRO A 159 -1.26 -3.19 -28.71
C PRO A 159 -2.06 -2.78 -27.46
N ASN A 160 -3.39 -2.59 -27.56
CA ASN A 160 -4.28 -2.16 -26.49
C ASN A 160 -5.31 -3.23 -26.02
N ASP A 161 -5.40 -4.42 -26.62
CA ASP A 161 -6.52 -5.36 -26.40
C ASP A 161 -6.21 -6.55 -25.45
N SER A 162 -5.23 -6.42 -24.54
CA SER A 162 -4.83 -7.51 -23.62
C SER A 162 -5.79 -7.75 -22.44
N ILE A 163 -6.94 -7.08 -22.38
CA ILE A 163 -7.91 -7.22 -21.28
C ILE A 163 -8.94 -8.31 -21.62
N ALA A 164 -8.50 -9.57 -21.59
CA ALA A 164 -9.37 -10.73 -21.80
C ALA A 164 -10.27 -11.04 -20.58
N ALA A 165 -9.82 -10.63 -19.39
CA ALA A 165 -10.57 -10.76 -18.15
C ALA A 165 -10.16 -9.65 -17.17
N VAL A 166 -11.13 -9.17 -16.40
CA VAL A 166 -10.93 -8.26 -15.27
C VAL A 166 -11.61 -8.86 -14.06
N VAL A 167 -10.89 -8.89 -12.94
CA VAL A 167 -11.42 -9.27 -11.64
C VAL A 167 -11.15 -8.13 -10.67
N GLU A 168 -12.21 -7.60 -10.08
CA GLU A 168 -12.13 -6.63 -9.00
C GLU A 168 -12.42 -7.35 -7.69
N ILE A 169 -11.46 -7.32 -6.78
CA ILE A 169 -11.64 -7.80 -5.41
C ILE A 169 -12.26 -6.67 -4.60
N LYS A 170 -13.31 -7.01 -3.85
CA LYS A 170 -14.08 -6.03 -3.10
C LYS A 170 -13.49 -5.83 -1.70
N PRO A 171 -13.59 -4.61 -1.12
CA PRO A 171 -13.06 -4.31 0.21
C PRO A 171 -13.61 -5.19 1.34
N GLN A 172 -14.77 -5.82 1.14
CA GLN A 172 -15.34 -6.80 2.07
C GLN A 172 -14.56 -8.12 2.11
N SER A 173 -13.54 -8.30 1.28
CA SER A 173 -12.65 -9.46 1.34
C SER A 173 -11.71 -9.35 2.52
N GLY A 174 -11.57 -10.42 3.29
CA GLY A 174 -10.81 -10.39 4.52
C GLY A 174 -10.72 -11.73 5.20
N LEU A 175 -10.23 -11.71 6.42
CA LEU A 175 -9.90 -12.86 7.23
C LEU A 175 -10.85 -12.86 8.43
N ARG A 176 -11.64 -13.92 8.57
CA ARG A 176 -12.47 -14.16 9.75
C ARG A 176 -11.74 -15.17 10.62
N LEU A 177 -11.52 -14.82 11.88
CA LEU A 177 -10.78 -15.63 12.85
C LEU A 177 -11.61 -15.83 14.11
N GLU A 178 -11.55 -17.02 14.67
CA GLU A 178 -11.95 -17.29 16.05
C GLU A 178 -10.69 -17.38 16.91
N LEU A 179 -10.59 -16.52 17.91
CA LEU A 179 -9.42 -16.39 18.78
C LEU A 179 -9.64 -17.17 20.09
N ALA A 180 -8.55 -17.69 20.65
CA ALA A 180 -8.58 -18.41 21.92
C ALA A 180 -9.00 -17.54 23.12
N LYS A 181 -8.79 -16.22 23.02
CA LYS A 181 -9.15 -15.22 24.02
C LYS A 181 -9.31 -13.84 23.36
N PRO A 182 -9.96 -12.87 24.03
CA PRO A 182 -10.09 -11.52 23.53
C PRO A 182 -8.74 -10.81 23.30
N VAL A 183 -8.76 -9.80 22.42
CA VAL A 183 -7.57 -9.03 22.03
C VAL A 183 -7.23 -7.96 23.07
N GLU A 184 -6.20 -8.22 23.86
CA GLU A 184 -5.77 -7.32 24.94
C GLU A 184 -4.48 -6.57 24.65
N THR A 185 -3.56 -7.16 23.87
CA THR A 185 -2.21 -6.60 23.68
C THR A 185 -2.13 -5.66 22.48
N THR A 186 -1.28 -4.63 22.60
CA THR A 186 -1.03 -3.67 21.52
C THR A 186 -0.53 -4.36 20.25
N SER A 187 0.31 -5.38 20.38
CA SER A 187 0.84 -6.14 19.23
C SER A 187 -0.28 -6.84 18.46
N ASP A 188 -1.21 -7.50 19.15
CA ASP A 188 -2.30 -8.23 18.50
C ASP A 188 -3.31 -7.29 17.85
N ARG A 189 -3.61 -6.13 18.47
CA ARG A 189 -4.44 -5.09 17.85
C ARG A 189 -3.82 -4.61 16.54
N LEU A 190 -2.52 -4.30 16.56
CA LEU A 190 -1.80 -3.82 15.37
C LEU A 190 -1.71 -4.88 14.27
N ALA A 191 -1.57 -6.16 14.64
CA ALA A 191 -1.60 -7.28 13.69
C ALA A 191 -2.97 -7.38 13.00
N LEU A 192 -4.05 -7.41 13.79
CA LEU A 192 -5.43 -7.51 13.28
C LEU A 192 -5.88 -6.29 12.50
N TRP A 193 -5.36 -5.11 12.80
CA TRP A 193 -5.62 -3.91 12.01
C TRP A 193 -4.93 -3.89 10.65
N GLY A 194 -4.10 -4.89 10.31
CA GLY A 194 -3.35 -4.87 9.05
C GLY A 194 -2.48 -3.62 8.94
N GLY A 195 -1.97 -3.13 10.08
CA GLY A 195 -1.13 -1.94 10.14
C GLY A 195 -1.86 -0.62 10.04
N ARG A 196 -3.19 -0.61 10.05
CA ARG A 196 -4.02 0.60 9.92
C ARG A 196 -4.55 1.02 11.27
N VAL A 197 -4.02 2.08 11.83
CA VAL A 197 -4.43 2.56 13.14
C VAL A 197 -5.63 3.49 12.98
N PRO A 198 -6.81 3.14 13.54
CA PRO A 198 -7.95 4.04 13.57
C PRO A 198 -7.71 5.14 14.62
N VAL A 199 -7.81 6.39 14.21
CA VAL A 199 -7.62 7.57 15.06
C VAL A 199 -8.91 8.36 15.13
N SER A 200 -9.38 8.63 16.35
CA SER A 200 -10.58 9.42 16.58
C SER A 200 -10.34 10.88 16.16
N TRP A 201 -11.20 11.37 15.29
CA TRP A 201 -11.21 12.75 14.81
C TRP A 201 -12.65 13.26 14.78
N ASN A 202 -12.98 14.10 15.74
CA ASN A 202 -14.31 14.69 15.85
C ASN A 202 -14.20 16.20 16.15
N ALA A 203 -15.23 16.97 15.80
CA ALA A 203 -15.26 18.42 16.01
C ALA A 203 -15.35 18.85 17.49
N ARG A 204 -15.49 17.89 18.43
CA ARG A 204 -15.56 18.15 19.87
C ARG A 204 -14.20 18.05 20.55
N ASN A 205 -13.21 17.42 19.91
CA ASN A 205 -11.85 17.35 20.40
C ASN A 205 -11.32 18.77 20.59
N SER A 206 -10.68 19.03 21.72
CA SER A 206 -9.93 20.26 21.90
C SER A 206 -8.80 20.35 20.87
N ASN A 207 -8.37 21.56 20.53
CA ASN A 207 -7.26 21.74 19.58
C ASN A 207 -5.98 21.05 20.09
N GLU A 208 -5.77 21.03 21.39
CA GLU A 208 -4.61 20.36 22.01
C GLU A 208 -4.66 18.84 21.79
N GLU A 209 -5.80 18.19 22.06
CA GLU A 209 -5.98 16.75 21.80
C GLU A 209 -5.79 16.41 20.33
N ALA A 210 -6.31 17.25 19.43
CA ALA A 210 -6.14 17.09 17.99
C ALA A 210 -4.65 17.11 17.58
N LEU A 211 -3.88 18.07 18.11
CA LEU A 211 -2.44 18.16 17.84
C LEU A 211 -1.65 16.99 18.44
N ILE A 212 -1.99 16.52 19.64
CA ILE A 212 -1.41 15.32 20.25
C ILE A 212 -1.66 14.10 19.35
N SER A 213 -2.89 13.93 18.86
CA SER A 213 -3.23 12.85 17.94
C SER A 213 -2.41 12.88 16.65
N LEU A 214 -2.12 14.05 16.10
CA LEU A 214 -1.26 14.18 14.91
C LEU A 214 0.19 13.79 15.18
N VAL A 215 0.76 14.21 16.32
CA VAL A 215 2.14 13.87 16.69
C VAL A 215 2.30 12.35 16.85
N HIS A 216 1.39 11.72 17.59
CA HIS A 216 1.45 10.28 17.83
C HIS A 216 1.08 9.47 16.58
N GLY A 217 0.16 9.97 15.75
CA GLY A 217 -0.10 9.46 14.41
C GLY A 217 1.16 9.51 13.54
N ALA A 218 1.83 10.67 13.46
CA ALA A 218 3.06 10.83 12.68
C ALA A 218 4.16 9.86 13.13
N ARG A 219 4.30 9.61 14.43
CA ARG A 219 5.23 8.60 14.99
C ARG A 219 4.87 7.17 14.58
N LEU A 220 3.57 6.85 14.44
CA LEU A 220 3.11 5.56 13.92
C LEU A 220 3.38 5.44 12.42
N VAL A 221 3.16 6.51 11.64
CA VAL A 221 3.55 6.57 10.21
C VAL A 221 5.03 6.26 10.02
N GLN A 222 5.90 6.83 10.86
CA GLN A 222 7.32 6.51 10.85
C GLN A 222 7.65 5.06 11.16
N LYS A 223 6.83 4.43 12.01
CA LYS A 223 6.94 3.01 12.30
C LYS A 223 6.36 2.14 11.17
N GLY A 224 5.89 2.74 10.08
CA GLY A 224 5.34 2.04 8.92
C GLY A 224 3.84 1.74 9.01
N TYR A 225 3.15 2.26 10.03
CA TYR A 225 1.70 2.11 10.14
C TYR A 225 0.98 3.11 9.24
N LEU A 226 -0.15 2.69 8.69
CA LEU A 226 -1.12 3.57 8.04
C LEU A 226 -2.08 4.12 9.09
N LEU A 227 -2.61 5.32 8.88
CA LEU A 227 -3.59 5.94 9.77
C LEU A 227 -4.91 6.12 9.04
N HIS A 228 -6.00 5.94 9.76
CA HIS A 228 -7.33 6.32 9.30
C HIS A 228 -7.97 7.24 10.35
N PHE A 229 -8.21 8.49 9.98
CA PHE A 229 -8.86 9.45 10.86
C PHE A 229 -10.37 9.41 10.63
N GLY A 230 -11.14 9.22 11.70
CA GLY A 230 -12.60 9.11 11.61
C GLY A 230 -13.29 9.33 12.95
N PRO A 231 -14.63 9.41 12.99
CA PRO A 231 -15.36 9.67 14.24
C PRO A 231 -15.19 8.54 15.27
N ASN A 232 -14.87 7.33 14.80
CA ASN A 232 -14.65 6.14 15.61
C ASN A 232 -13.18 5.74 15.49
N GLY A 233 -12.46 5.73 16.60
CA GLY A 233 -11.04 5.38 16.63
C GLY A 233 -10.44 5.60 18.01
N LEU A 234 -9.11 5.50 18.11
CA LEU A 234 -8.40 5.76 19.35
C LEU A 234 -8.39 7.25 19.66
N ASP A 235 -8.70 7.62 20.90
CA ASP A 235 -8.47 8.96 21.42
C ASP A 235 -6.97 9.25 21.58
N SER A 236 -6.63 10.50 21.91
CA SER A 236 -5.25 10.96 22.04
C SER A 236 -4.48 10.19 23.12
N VAL A 237 -5.13 9.77 24.22
CA VAL A 237 -4.51 9.04 25.33
C VAL A 237 -4.17 7.61 24.90
N ALA A 238 -5.12 6.91 24.30
CA ALA A 238 -4.92 5.55 23.79
C ALA A 238 -3.88 5.54 22.65
N LEU A 239 -3.91 6.55 21.76
CA LEU A 239 -2.93 6.69 20.68
C LEU A 239 -1.52 6.97 21.21
N THR A 240 -1.41 7.79 22.27
CA THR A 240 -0.13 8.05 22.95
C THR A 240 0.49 6.74 23.44
N LYS A 241 -0.29 5.95 24.19
CA LYS A 241 0.14 4.63 24.67
C LYS A 241 0.53 3.70 23.51
N LEU A 242 -0.35 3.58 22.50
CA LEU A 242 -0.12 2.74 21.34
C LEU A 242 1.19 3.11 20.63
N SER A 243 1.40 4.39 20.35
CA SER A 243 2.61 4.86 19.66
C SER A 243 3.89 4.63 20.46
N GLY A 244 3.83 4.59 21.80
CA GLY A 244 4.96 4.25 22.65
C GLY A 244 5.31 2.77 22.61
N GLU A 245 4.29 1.90 22.64
CA GLU A 245 4.44 0.45 22.69
C GLU A 245 4.64 -0.20 21.30
N ALA A 246 4.14 0.43 20.24
CA ALA A 246 4.20 -0.10 18.89
C ALA A 246 5.65 -0.31 18.45
N LYS A 247 5.95 -1.50 17.94
CA LYS A 247 7.20 -1.78 17.23
C LYS A 247 7.07 -1.33 15.77
N PRO A 248 8.15 -1.18 15.00
CA PRO A 248 8.02 -0.97 13.56
C PRO A 248 7.16 -2.06 12.91
N TYR A 249 6.19 -1.67 12.06
CA TYR A 249 5.15 -2.50 11.44
C TYR A 249 5.66 -3.52 10.40
N SER A 250 6.96 -3.81 10.36
CA SER A 250 7.46 -4.89 9.50
C SER A 250 8.78 -5.48 9.95
N ASP A 251 8.97 -6.77 9.64
CA ASP A 251 10.29 -7.39 9.49
C ASP A 251 11.08 -6.82 8.30
N VAL A 252 10.47 -5.94 7.48
CA VAL A 252 11.10 -5.17 6.39
C VAL A 252 11.88 -3.96 6.95
N PHE A 253 11.68 -3.59 8.23
CA PHE A 253 12.47 -2.58 8.95
C PHE A 253 13.60 -3.17 9.81
N ILE A 254 14.15 -4.34 9.46
CA ILE A 254 15.61 -4.43 9.60
C ILE A 254 16.12 -3.37 8.64
N GLN A 255 16.67 -2.24 9.14
CA GLN A 255 17.36 -1.28 8.27
C GLN A 255 18.27 -2.12 7.37
N PRO A 256 17.95 -2.24 6.08
CA PRO A 256 18.53 -3.29 5.30
C PRO A 256 20.00 -2.94 5.19
N ALA A 257 20.88 -3.74 5.78
CA ALA A 257 22.29 -3.50 5.62
C ALA A 257 22.61 -3.70 4.15
N TYR A 258 23.44 -2.83 3.58
CA TYR A 258 23.92 -3.07 2.24
C TYR A 258 24.74 -4.37 2.20
N PRO A 259 24.60 -5.19 1.14
CA PRO A 259 23.73 -5.00 -0.02
C PRO A 259 22.25 -5.36 0.26
N ILE A 260 21.32 -4.58 -0.29
CA ILE A 260 19.86 -4.77 -0.10
C ILE A 260 19.34 -5.77 -1.15
N PRO A 261 18.72 -6.90 -0.77
CA PRO A 261 18.19 -7.87 -1.73
C PRO A 261 17.01 -7.31 -2.55
N PHE A 262 17.13 -7.32 -3.89
CA PHE A 262 16.06 -6.89 -4.81
C PHE A 262 14.90 -7.89 -4.85
N THR A 263 15.24 -9.17 -4.66
CA THR A 263 14.31 -10.31 -4.54
C THR A 263 13.80 -10.51 -3.11
N GLY A 264 14.18 -9.64 -2.17
CA GLY A 264 13.78 -9.75 -0.76
C GLY A 264 12.26 -9.73 -0.57
N LYS A 265 11.54 -8.95 -1.39
CA LYS A 265 10.07 -8.88 -1.44
C LYS A 265 9.53 -10.06 -2.27
N ASN A 266 8.56 -10.83 -1.75
CA ASN A 266 8.01 -12.04 -2.38
C ASN A 266 7.63 -11.85 -3.87
N ILE A 267 7.20 -10.64 -4.25
CA ILE A 267 6.78 -10.28 -5.62
C ILE A 267 7.88 -10.39 -6.69
N ASN A 268 9.16 -10.30 -6.31
CA ASN A 268 10.29 -10.33 -7.25
C ASN A 268 11.00 -11.70 -7.28
N ARG A 269 10.56 -12.66 -6.48
CA ARG A 269 11.14 -14.01 -6.42
C ARG A 269 10.55 -14.91 -7.51
N GLY A 270 11.35 -15.90 -7.88
CA GLY A 270 10.90 -17.04 -8.67
C GLY A 270 10.83 -16.79 -10.17
N MET A 271 10.64 -17.89 -10.88
CA MET A 271 10.49 -17.93 -12.33
C MET A 271 9.19 -17.28 -12.78
N ARG A 272 9.28 -16.45 -13.82
CA ARG A 272 8.16 -15.85 -14.52
C ARG A 272 8.05 -16.42 -15.92
N LYS A 273 6.83 -16.78 -16.31
CA LYS A 273 6.49 -17.11 -17.70
C LYS A 273 5.85 -15.89 -18.34
N PHE A 274 6.27 -15.53 -19.53
CA PHE A 274 5.74 -14.40 -20.26
C PHE A 274 5.75 -14.65 -21.76
N ASP A 275 4.93 -13.88 -22.47
CA ASP A 275 4.84 -13.92 -23.93
C ASP A 275 5.58 -12.71 -24.50
N ARG A 276 5.06 -11.50 -24.25
CA ARG A 276 5.62 -10.26 -24.78
C ARG A 276 6.59 -9.55 -23.84
N GLN A 277 6.28 -9.48 -22.55
CA GLN A 277 7.15 -8.79 -21.59
C GLN A 277 6.92 -9.24 -20.14
N THR A 278 7.91 -9.00 -19.28
CA THR A 278 7.80 -9.11 -17.83
C THR A 278 8.63 -8.02 -17.15
N SER A 279 8.20 -7.56 -15.97
CA SER A 279 8.87 -6.46 -15.25
C SER A 279 9.00 -6.71 -13.75
N TRP A 280 10.20 -6.57 -13.20
CA TRP A 280 10.44 -6.58 -11.76
C TRP A 280 10.61 -5.16 -11.25
N ARG A 281 9.98 -4.85 -10.11
CA ARG A 281 9.95 -3.50 -9.55
C ARG A 281 10.36 -3.52 -8.10
N TYR A 282 11.21 -2.59 -7.70
CA TYR A 282 11.60 -2.41 -6.31
C TYR A 282 11.45 -0.95 -5.92
N HIS A 283 10.65 -0.73 -4.88
CA HIS A 283 10.42 0.59 -4.30
C HIS A 283 11.18 0.74 -2.99
N TYR A 284 11.85 1.88 -2.81
CA TYR A 284 12.49 2.29 -1.55
C TYR A 284 12.34 3.79 -1.30
N SER A 285 12.19 4.16 -0.03
CA SER A 285 12.34 5.55 0.44
C SER A 285 13.75 5.77 0.96
N VAL A 286 14.27 7.00 0.81
CA VAL A 286 15.55 7.40 1.39
C VAL A 286 15.59 7.21 2.91
N THR A 287 14.44 7.40 3.60
CA THR A 287 14.33 7.24 5.05
C THR A 287 14.59 5.82 5.52
N ASP A 288 14.33 4.86 4.64
CA ASP A 288 14.35 3.44 4.96
C ASP A 288 15.72 2.83 4.63
N LEU A 289 16.59 3.60 3.95
CA LEU A 289 17.93 3.18 3.61
C LEU A 289 18.85 3.18 4.83
N PRO A 290 19.79 2.22 4.92
CA PRO A 290 20.78 2.19 5.99
C PRO A 290 21.59 3.50 6.00
N ASN A 291 21.54 4.21 7.13
CA ASN A 291 22.18 5.52 7.33
C ASN A 291 21.79 6.59 6.30
N GLN A 292 20.66 6.45 5.61
CA GLN A 292 20.22 7.36 4.52
C GLN A 292 21.26 7.49 3.39
N ILE A 293 22.09 6.46 3.22
CA ILE A 293 23.08 6.39 2.14
C ILE A 293 22.37 5.81 0.91
N LEU A 294 22.42 6.54 -0.21
CA LEU A 294 21.79 6.11 -1.45
C LEU A 294 22.48 4.86 -2.03
N PRO A 295 21.72 3.97 -2.71
CA PRO A 295 22.32 2.92 -3.51
C PRO A 295 23.24 3.50 -4.59
N SER A 296 24.41 2.91 -4.79
CA SER A 296 25.35 3.34 -5.83
C SER A 296 25.18 2.55 -7.14
N ALA A 297 24.66 1.32 -7.05
CA ALA A 297 24.48 0.43 -8.18
C ALA A 297 23.41 -0.63 -7.93
N LEU A 298 22.80 -1.11 -9.01
CA LEU A 298 22.06 -2.36 -9.07
C LEU A 298 22.99 -3.45 -9.62
N ASP A 299 23.32 -4.43 -8.79
CA ASP A 299 23.97 -5.66 -9.22
C ASP A 299 22.89 -6.66 -9.63
N MET A 300 22.66 -6.80 -10.93
CA MET A 300 21.59 -7.61 -11.48
C MET A 300 22.09 -8.97 -11.95
N ARG A 301 21.37 -10.02 -11.52
CA ARG A 301 21.60 -11.42 -11.90
C ARG A 301 20.30 -12.01 -12.44
N LEU A 302 20.22 -12.20 -13.75
CA LEU A 302 19.02 -12.66 -14.44
C LEU A 302 19.34 -13.95 -15.21
N VAL A 303 18.45 -14.94 -15.09
CA VAL A 303 18.41 -16.11 -15.97
C VAL A 303 17.26 -15.92 -16.95
N VAL A 304 17.51 -16.21 -18.21
CA VAL A 304 16.50 -16.25 -19.26
C VAL A 304 16.52 -17.66 -19.82
N GLY A 305 15.34 -18.28 -19.93
CA GLY A 305 15.23 -19.64 -20.44
C GLY A 305 15.53 -19.71 -21.94
N PRO A 306 15.80 -20.93 -22.43
CA PRO A 306 16.07 -21.15 -23.84
C PRO A 306 14.88 -20.66 -24.67
N THR A 307 15.19 -19.79 -25.61
CA THR A 307 14.23 -19.35 -26.62
C THR A 307 14.18 -20.37 -27.74
N GLY A 308 13.02 -20.55 -28.36
CA GLY A 308 13.00 -21.14 -29.70
C GLY A 308 13.94 -20.36 -30.61
N ASN A 309 14.51 -21.03 -31.61
CA ASN A 309 15.49 -20.43 -32.52
C ASN A 309 14.94 -19.08 -33.07
N ASP A 310 15.70 -17.99 -32.88
CA ASP A 310 15.45 -16.58 -33.28
C ASP A 310 14.75 -15.59 -32.31
N THR A 311 14.29 -15.96 -31.11
CA THR A 311 13.75 -14.92 -30.20
C THR A 311 14.87 -14.11 -29.54
N SER A 312 14.90 -12.80 -29.80
CA SER A 312 15.73 -11.85 -29.05
C SER A 312 14.91 -11.12 -28.00
N TYR A 313 15.54 -10.68 -26.91
CA TYR A 313 14.86 -9.86 -25.91
C TYR A 313 15.50 -8.49 -25.75
N ASP A 314 14.70 -7.47 -25.49
CA ASP A 314 15.18 -6.17 -25.05
C ASP A 314 15.06 -6.09 -23.52
N LEU A 315 16.22 -5.93 -22.87
CA LEU A 315 16.33 -5.76 -21.43
C LEU A 315 16.59 -4.28 -21.14
N THR A 316 15.73 -3.66 -20.34
CA THR A 316 15.88 -2.27 -19.92
C THR A 316 15.82 -2.14 -18.41
N VAL A 317 16.62 -1.23 -17.85
CA VAL A 317 16.58 -0.86 -16.43
C VAL A 317 16.41 0.64 -16.31
N ALA A 318 15.48 1.06 -15.46
CA ALA A 318 15.18 2.46 -15.20
C ALA A 318 15.12 2.77 -13.70
N LEU A 319 15.45 4.00 -13.33
CA LEU A 319 15.26 4.59 -12.00
C LEU A 319 14.36 5.81 -12.15
N ASN A 320 13.22 5.83 -11.46
CA ASN A 320 12.26 6.95 -11.49
C ASN A 320 11.91 7.38 -12.93
N ASP A 321 11.67 6.39 -13.80
CA ASP A 321 11.36 6.55 -15.22
C ASP A 321 12.52 7.11 -16.09
N HIS A 322 13.73 7.25 -15.54
CA HIS A 322 14.95 7.53 -16.29
C HIS A 322 15.65 6.22 -16.71
N LEU A 323 15.87 6.04 -18.01
CA LEU A 323 16.58 4.90 -18.56
C LEU A 323 18.05 4.92 -18.13
N LEU A 324 18.50 3.85 -17.46
CA LEU A 324 19.88 3.68 -17.00
C LEU A 324 20.67 2.67 -17.84
N PHE A 325 19.99 1.63 -18.31
CA PHE A 325 20.60 0.54 -19.06
C PHE A 325 19.61 -0.02 -20.08
N SER A 326 20.10 -0.32 -21.28
CA SER A 326 19.35 -1.06 -22.30
C SER A 326 20.31 -2.00 -23.02
N ARG A 327 19.88 -3.25 -23.23
CA ARG A 327 20.65 -4.24 -23.99
C ARG A 327 19.72 -5.23 -24.66
N ARG A 328 19.98 -5.49 -25.94
CA ARG A 328 19.38 -6.61 -26.66
C ARG A 328 20.11 -7.91 -26.31
N LEU A 329 19.37 -8.91 -25.86
CA LEU A 329 19.82 -10.26 -25.55
C LEU A 329 19.57 -11.16 -26.76
N SER A 330 20.57 -11.96 -27.12
CA SER A 330 20.44 -12.96 -28.17
C SER A 330 19.70 -14.20 -27.66
N SER A 331 19.23 -15.04 -28.58
CA SER A 331 18.59 -16.32 -28.25
C SER A 331 19.48 -17.30 -27.46
N GLN A 332 20.81 -17.13 -27.54
CA GLN A 332 21.80 -17.92 -26.79
C GLN A 332 22.10 -17.37 -25.39
N THR A 333 21.53 -16.22 -25.02
CA THR A 333 21.83 -15.58 -23.74
C THR A 333 20.99 -16.20 -22.62
N GLU A 334 21.55 -17.20 -21.93
CA GLU A 334 20.88 -17.84 -20.79
C GLU A 334 21.04 -17.06 -19.47
N ARG A 335 22.14 -16.32 -19.34
CA ARG A 335 22.50 -15.62 -18.10
C ARG A 335 22.97 -14.20 -18.37
N VAL A 336 22.50 -13.29 -17.52
CA VAL A 336 22.88 -11.90 -17.52
C VAL A 336 23.40 -11.54 -16.14
N SER A 337 24.63 -11.03 -16.11
CA SER A 337 25.25 -10.42 -14.93
C SER A 337 25.69 -9.02 -15.31
N GLN A 338 25.10 -8.01 -14.66
CA GLN A 338 25.41 -6.61 -14.94
C GLN A 338 25.39 -5.81 -13.65
N SER A 339 26.41 -4.98 -13.44
CA SER A 339 26.34 -3.91 -12.44
C SER A 339 25.96 -2.61 -13.16
N ILE A 340 24.89 -1.97 -12.70
CA ILE A 340 24.27 -0.80 -13.33
C ILE A 340 24.39 0.36 -12.35
N PRO A 341 25.08 1.46 -12.68
CA PRO A 341 25.21 2.59 -11.77
C PRO A 341 23.84 3.23 -11.51
N LEU A 342 23.62 3.67 -10.27
CA LEU A 342 22.45 4.43 -9.84
C LEU A 342 22.93 5.85 -9.47
N PRO A 343 22.88 6.83 -10.40
CA PRO A 343 23.43 8.16 -10.17
C PRO A 343 22.64 8.91 -9.10
N ALA A 344 23.33 9.43 -8.07
CA ALA A 344 22.70 10.10 -6.92
C ALA A 344 21.71 11.22 -7.30
N GLY A 345 21.99 11.98 -8.37
CA GLY A 345 21.13 13.07 -8.83
C GLY A 345 19.78 12.65 -9.43
N LEU A 346 19.56 11.34 -9.68
CA LEU A 346 18.29 10.81 -10.15
C LEU A 346 17.42 10.25 -8.99
N HIS A 347 17.94 10.23 -7.78
CA HIS A 347 17.19 9.80 -6.60
C HIS A 347 16.24 10.91 -6.15
N GLN A 348 15.07 10.49 -5.68
CA GLN A 348 14.06 11.33 -5.05
C GLN A 348 13.83 10.84 -3.61
N ALA A 349 12.89 11.45 -2.88
CA ALA A 349 12.50 10.96 -1.55
C ALA A 349 12.01 9.49 -1.61
N ASP A 350 11.14 9.21 -2.59
CA ASP A 350 10.62 7.89 -2.93
C ASP A 350 11.16 7.46 -4.29
N ASN A 351 11.63 6.22 -4.39
CA ASN A 351 12.33 5.74 -5.58
C ASN A 351 11.75 4.42 -6.08
N LYS A 352 11.77 4.25 -7.41
CA LYS A 352 11.39 3.02 -8.11
C LYS A 352 12.50 2.60 -9.05
N VAL A 353 13.05 1.40 -8.85
CA VAL A 353 13.90 0.72 -9.82
C VAL A 353 13.05 -0.32 -10.56
N GLU A 354 13.06 -0.26 -11.88
CA GLU A 354 12.31 -1.17 -12.75
C GLU A 354 13.26 -1.89 -13.70
N ILE A 355 13.14 -3.21 -13.75
CA ILE A 355 13.81 -4.09 -14.71
C ILE A 355 12.72 -4.64 -15.62
N LEU A 356 12.76 -4.31 -16.90
CA LEU A 356 11.81 -4.78 -17.90
C LEU A 356 12.55 -5.65 -18.91
N LEU A 357 11.95 -6.81 -19.22
CA LEU A 357 12.40 -7.72 -20.27
C LEU A 357 11.25 -7.87 -21.26
N ALA A 358 11.46 -7.49 -22.51
CA ALA A 358 10.48 -7.57 -23.59
C ALA A 358 11.00 -8.47 -24.72
N SER A 359 10.12 -9.24 -25.35
CA SER A 359 10.42 -9.95 -26.60
C SER A 359 10.58 -8.94 -27.73
N GLY A 360 11.67 -9.07 -28.47
CA GLY A 360 12.02 -8.22 -29.61
C GLY A 360 11.43 -8.70 -30.94
N ASP A 361 10.44 -9.60 -30.93
CA ASP A 361 9.75 -10.02 -32.15
C ASP A 361 8.94 -8.84 -32.72
N SER A 362 9.33 -8.40 -33.91
CA SER A 362 8.69 -7.32 -34.66
C SER A 362 7.39 -7.75 -35.34
N ASN A 363 7.04 -9.03 -35.33
CA ASN A 363 5.83 -9.54 -35.96
C ASN A 363 4.59 -9.32 -35.08
N LEU A 364 4.12 -8.06 -35.05
CA LEU A 364 2.89 -7.62 -34.39
C LEU A 364 1.61 -8.36 -34.86
N ASN A 365 1.68 -9.17 -35.92
CA ASN A 365 0.54 -9.83 -36.57
C ASN A 365 0.41 -11.34 -36.27
N ARG A 366 1.26 -11.96 -35.44
CA ARG A 366 1.11 -13.38 -35.08
C ARG A 366 0.38 -13.53 -33.75
N CYS A 367 -0.94 -13.59 -33.83
CA CYS A 367 -1.76 -14.10 -32.73
C CYS A 367 -1.72 -15.64 -32.78
N GLY A 368 -0.88 -16.26 -31.94
CA GLY A 368 -0.90 -17.71 -31.73
C GLY A 368 0.49 -18.35 -31.62
N THR A 369 0.67 -19.09 -30.51
CA THR A 369 1.73 -20.09 -30.28
C THR A 369 3.18 -19.59 -30.31
N ASP A 370 3.47 -18.41 -29.78
CA ASP A 370 4.86 -18.16 -29.40
C ASP A 370 5.25 -19.06 -28.22
N THR A 371 6.47 -19.59 -28.29
CA THR A 371 7.08 -20.34 -27.20
C THR A 371 7.08 -19.47 -25.96
N GLN A 372 6.35 -19.87 -24.92
CA GLN A 372 6.34 -19.15 -23.65
C GLN A 372 7.77 -18.93 -23.17
N SER A 373 8.15 -17.66 -23.07
CA SER A 373 9.44 -17.24 -22.56
C SER A 373 9.45 -17.38 -21.06
N ILE A 374 10.59 -17.74 -20.50
CA ILE A 374 10.76 -17.83 -19.05
C ILE A 374 11.96 -16.99 -18.62
N ALA A 375 11.85 -16.31 -17.49
CA ALA A 375 12.95 -15.58 -16.90
C ALA A 375 12.84 -15.51 -15.38
N GLU A 376 13.96 -15.39 -14.70
CA GLU A 376 14.04 -15.32 -13.24
C GLU A 376 15.15 -14.37 -12.80
N LEU A 377 14.83 -13.46 -11.88
CA LEU A 377 15.84 -12.73 -11.12
C LEU A 377 16.38 -13.63 -10.02
N LEU A 378 17.69 -13.81 -10.00
CA LEU A 378 18.37 -14.62 -8.99
C LEU A 378 18.45 -13.87 -7.66
N PRO A 379 18.51 -14.60 -6.52
CA PRO A 379 18.65 -14.03 -5.17
C PRO A 379 19.81 -13.04 -5.02
N ASP A 380 20.89 -13.26 -5.77
CA ASP A 380 22.08 -12.40 -5.80
C ASP A 380 21.86 -11.05 -6.50
N THR A 381 20.65 -10.77 -7.00
CA THR A 381 20.26 -9.44 -7.49
C THR A 381 20.07 -8.50 -6.30
N VAL A 382 20.93 -7.49 -6.19
CA VAL A 382 20.99 -6.61 -5.01
C VAL A 382 21.23 -5.15 -5.36
N LEU A 383 20.76 -4.24 -4.51
CA LEU A 383 21.18 -2.84 -4.50
C LEU A 383 22.43 -2.71 -3.64
N LYS A 384 23.52 -2.18 -4.21
CA LYS A 384 24.77 -1.92 -3.50
C LYS A 384 24.77 -0.54 -2.84
N GLY A 385 25.38 -0.48 -1.67
CA GLY A 385 25.60 0.78 -0.94
C GLY A 385 26.82 1.53 -1.43
N GLY A 386 27.23 2.53 -0.64
CA GLY A 386 28.42 3.35 -0.95
C GLY A 386 28.13 4.53 -1.88
N GLY A 387 26.86 4.88 -2.09
CA GLY A 387 26.50 6.14 -2.71
C GLY A 387 26.72 7.33 -1.76
N GLN A 388 26.35 8.52 -2.23
CA GLN A 388 26.33 9.72 -1.37
C GLN A 388 25.13 9.64 -0.41
N ARG A 389 25.19 10.41 0.69
CA ARG A 389 23.98 10.71 1.46
C ARG A 389 23.03 11.53 0.58
N ALA A 390 21.74 11.30 0.73
CA ALA A 390 20.75 12.14 0.09
C ALA A 390 20.96 13.60 0.52
N SER A 391 21.00 14.52 -0.45
CA SER A 391 21.16 15.95 -0.25
C SER A 391 19.94 16.75 -0.71
N ASP A 392 18.80 16.07 -0.85
CA ASP A 392 17.56 16.72 -1.21
C ASP A 392 17.06 17.68 -0.10
N SER A 393 16.22 18.63 -0.49
CA SER A 393 15.66 19.66 0.39
C SER A 393 14.96 19.11 1.63
N LEU A 394 14.31 17.94 1.54
CA LEU A 394 13.63 17.32 2.68
C LEU A 394 14.66 16.72 3.66
N SER A 395 15.71 16.09 3.16
CA SER A 395 16.85 15.62 3.97
C SER A 395 17.58 16.77 4.67
N LEU A 396 17.79 17.90 4.00
CA LEU A 396 18.36 19.11 4.61
C LEU A 396 17.47 19.67 5.74
N LEU A 397 16.17 19.77 5.50
CA LEU A 397 15.21 20.23 6.50
C LEU A 397 15.19 19.31 7.73
N ARG A 398 15.20 17.99 7.53
CA ARG A 398 15.31 17.00 8.63
C ARG A 398 16.56 17.21 9.45
N ALA A 399 17.72 17.41 8.80
CA ALA A 399 18.98 17.68 9.50
C ALA A 399 18.88 18.95 10.36
N LYS A 400 18.29 20.03 9.84
CA LYS A 400 18.06 21.27 10.60
C LYS A 400 17.12 21.06 11.79
N LEU A 401 16.03 20.32 11.59
CA LEU A 401 15.09 19.99 12.67
C LEU A 401 15.74 19.11 13.75
N SER A 402 16.57 18.14 13.37
CA SER A 402 17.26 17.27 14.32
C SER A 402 18.29 17.98 15.20
N ALA A 403 18.72 19.18 14.80
CA ALA A 403 19.60 20.04 15.60
C ALA A 403 18.84 20.83 16.68
N VAL A 404 17.50 20.73 16.73
CA VAL A 404 16.66 21.42 17.70
C VAL A 404 15.94 20.40 18.58
N ASP A 405 16.01 20.57 19.90
CA ASP A 405 15.44 19.61 20.85
C ASP A 405 13.90 19.70 20.95
N THR A 406 13.34 20.90 20.79
CA THR A 406 11.90 21.17 20.98
C THR A 406 11.28 21.93 19.82
N VAL A 407 10.10 21.48 19.42
CA VAL A 407 9.34 22.05 18.29
C VAL A 407 7.91 22.36 18.73
N ALA A 408 7.45 23.57 18.49
CA ALA A 408 6.04 23.91 18.70
C ALA A 408 5.22 23.45 17.50
N LEU A 409 4.23 22.58 17.71
CA LEU A 409 3.24 22.26 16.69
C LEU A 409 2.04 23.21 16.81
N LEU A 410 1.70 23.88 15.72
CA LEU A 410 0.66 24.89 15.65
C LEU A 410 -0.32 24.60 14.51
N GLY A 411 -1.50 25.18 14.58
CA GLY A 411 -2.54 25.07 13.56
C GLY A 411 -3.85 24.57 14.13
N LYS A 412 -4.89 24.69 13.31
CA LYS A 412 -6.22 24.15 13.56
C LYS A 412 -6.64 23.39 12.31
N ILE A 413 -7.02 22.14 12.48
CA ILE A 413 -7.40 21.25 11.38
C ILE A 413 -8.84 20.83 11.59
N GLU A 414 -9.68 21.10 10.60
CA GLU A 414 -11.13 20.93 10.75
C GLU A 414 -11.60 19.56 10.26
N THR A 415 -10.93 19.00 9.24
CA THR A 415 -11.37 17.76 8.60
C THR A 415 -10.44 16.58 8.93
N ALA A 416 -11.01 15.37 8.99
CA ALA A 416 -10.24 14.14 9.18
C ALA A 416 -9.28 13.86 8.01
N VAL A 417 -9.67 14.25 6.79
CA VAL A 417 -8.84 14.12 5.58
C VAL A 417 -7.59 14.99 5.70
N ASP A 418 -7.74 16.24 6.14
CA ASP A 418 -6.60 17.13 6.34
C ASP A 418 -5.70 16.65 7.47
N ALA A 419 -6.29 16.07 8.53
CA ALA A 419 -5.55 15.49 9.65
C ALA A 419 -4.70 14.29 9.20
N GLN A 420 -5.25 13.43 8.36
CA GLN A 420 -4.51 12.31 7.77
C GLN A 420 -3.34 12.80 6.93
N ALA A 421 -3.56 13.78 6.04
CA ALA A 421 -2.49 14.36 5.22
C ALA A 421 -1.42 15.03 6.08
N ALA A 422 -1.81 15.79 7.12
CA ALA A 422 -0.90 16.44 8.04
C ALA A 422 -0.04 15.44 8.83
N ALA A 423 -0.64 14.37 9.36
CA ALA A 423 0.10 13.32 10.07
C ALA A 423 1.07 12.57 9.15
N GLN A 424 0.69 12.34 7.89
CA GLN A 424 1.59 11.75 6.88
C GLN A 424 2.78 12.67 6.59
N LEU A 425 2.54 13.97 6.34
CA LEU A 425 3.61 14.95 6.12
C LEU A 425 4.52 15.09 7.35
N LEU A 426 3.95 15.12 8.56
CA LEU A 426 4.72 15.17 9.81
C LEU A 426 5.57 13.92 9.99
N GLY A 427 5.05 12.74 9.64
CA GLY A 427 5.82 11.49 9.68
C GLY A 427 7.06 11.54 8.79
N GLN A 428 7.01 12.31 7.70
CA GLN A 428 8.16 12.53 6.82
C GLN A 428 9.21 13.50 7.40
N LEU A 429 9.00 14.18 8.52
CA LEU A 429 9.99 15.09 9.12
C LEU A 429 10.86 14.46 10.22
N ASP A 430 10.72 13.16 10.45
CA ASP A 430 11.38 12.43 11.53
C ASP A 430 11.07 12.89 12.98
N PRO A 431 9.78 12.88 13.39
CA PRO A 431 9.36 13.30 14.72
C PRO A 431 9.89 12.47 15.90
N ARG A 432 10.58 11.34 15.69
CA ARG A 432 11.16 10.53 16.78
C ARG A 432 12.19 11.29 17.61
N GLY A 433 12.98 12.15 16.98
CA GLY A 433 13.97 12.99 17.65
C GLY A 433 13.38 14.28 18.23
N LEU A 434 12.12 14.61 17.91
CA LEU A 434 11.52 15.89 18.24
C LEU A 434 10.59 15.77 19.45
N SER A 435 10.81 16.66 20.42
CA SER A 435 9.86 16.88 21.50
C SER A 435 8.88 17.98 21.11
N PHE A 436 7.61 17.62 20.97
CA PHE A 436 6.56 18.57 20.65
C PHE A 436 6.01 19.23 21.92
N VAL A 437 5.95 20.56 21.92
CA VAL A 437 5.45 21.35 23.06
C VAL A 437 4.42 22.37 22.59
N THR A 438 3.56 22.80 23.50
CA THR A 438 2.68 23.95 23.31
C THR A 438 3.41 25.21 23.82
N GLY A 439 3.77 26.15 22.93
CA GLY A 439 4.44 27.40 23.35
C GLY A 439 5.44 27.98 22.34
N SER A 440 6.27 28.92 22.80
CA SER A 440 7.31 29.55 21.97
C SER A 440 8.62 28.77 22.05
N THR A 441 9.03 28.22 20.91
CA THR A 441 10.29 27.48 20.74
C THR A 441 11.10 28.07 19.59
N ALA A 442 12.38 27.67 19.50
CA ALA A 442 13.27 28.06 18.41
C ALA A 442 12.77 27.55 17.05
N ALA A 443 12.18 26.34 17.01
CA ALA A 443 11.57 25.77 15.81
C ALA A 443 10.05 25.63 15.95
N LYS A 444 9.30 26.00 14.92
CA LYS A 444 7.83 25.92 14.87
C LYS A 444 7.43 25.15 13.62
N ILE A 445 6.50 24.22 13.77
CA ILE A 445 5.82 23.57 12.65
C ILE A 445 4.34 23.95 12.72
N ARG A 446 3.84 24.59 11.68
CA ARG A 446 2.43 24.95 11.58
C ARG A 446 1.76 24.16 10.47
N VAL A 447 0.66 23.49 10.79
CA VAL A 447 -0.20 22.85 9.80
C VAL A 447 -1.11 23.91 9.20
N VAL A 448 -1.08 24.03 7.87
CA VAL A 448 -1.98 24.90 7.10
C VAL A 448 -2.81 24.05 6.16
N SER A 449 -4.12 24.32 6.07
CA SER A 449 -5.03 23.66 5.15
C SER A 449 -5.91 24.65 4.38
N GLY A 450 -6.49 24.20 3.27
CA GLY A 450 -7.31 25.02 2.37
C GLY A 450 -6.47 25.84 1.40
N ASP A 451 -6.73 27.14 1.30
CA ASP A 451 -5.91 28.06 0.48
C ASP A 451 -4.57 28.32 1.18
N ILE A 452 -3.59 27.48 0.84
CA ILE A 452 -2.24 27.53 1.42
C ILE A 452 -1.59 28.89 1.18
N VAL A 453 -1.78 29.51 0.00
CA VAL A 453 -1.13 30.80 -0.31
C VAL A 453 -1.68 31.89 0.59
N ALA A 454 -3.02 31.94 0.75
CA ALA A 454 -3.65 32.87 1.68
C ALA A 454 -3.30 32.58 3.14
N ALA A 455 -3.13 31.31 3.52
CA ALA A 455 -2.70 30.92 4.86
C ALA A 455 -1.27 31.37 5.16
N ILE A 456 -0.33 31.17 4.22
CA ILE A 456 1.06 31.64 4.34
C ILE A 456 1.11 33.16 4.50
N ALA A 457 0.37 33.89 3.67
CA ALA A 457 0.37 35.35 3.69
C ALA A 457 -0.08 35.93 5.05
N LYS A 458 -0.95 35.22 5.78
CA LYS A 458 -1.44 35.63 7.10
C LYS A 458 -0.45 35.35 8.24
N GLU A 459 0.49 34.43 8.05
CA GLU A 459 1.34 33.90 9.12
C GLU A 459 2.67 34.65 9.29
N GLY A 460 2.95 35.66 8.47
CA GLY A 460 4.16 36.50 8.61
C GLY A 460 5.46 35.73 8.34
N VAL A 461 5.41 34.80 7.39
CA VAL A 461 6.47 33.83 7.06
C VAL A 461 7.70 34.51 6.47
N GLN A 462 8.89 34.08 6.86
CA GLN A 462 10.16 34.59 6.34
C GLN A 462 10.58 33.84 5.06
N PRO A 463 11.34 34.45 4.13
CA PRO A 463 11.83 33.74 2.93
C PRO A 463 12.66 32.49 3.22
N SER A 464 13.32 32.44 4.38
CA SER A 464 14.12 31.32 4.88
C SER A 464 13.30 30.19 5.53
N ASP A 465 12.02 30.42 5.80
CA ASP A 465 11.13 29.38 6.31
C ASP A 465 10.88 28.33 5.23
N TRP A 466 10.49 27.14 5.64
CA TRP A 466 10.28 26.01 4.74
C TRP A 466 8.80 25.71 4.61
N ILE A 467 8.40 25.31 3.41
CA ILE A 467 7.11 24.67 3.17
C ILE A 467 7.31 23.20 2.80
N VAL A 468 6.49 22.34 3.39
CA VAL A 468 6.48 20.90 3.14
C VAL A 468 5.09 20.47 2.71
N TYR A 469 4.97 19.87 1.53
CA TYR A 469 3.69 19.50 0.94
C TYR A 469 3.83 18.27 0.05
N LYS A 470 2.71 17.64 -0.29
CA LYS A 470 2.67 16.52 -1.23
C LYS A 470 2.64 17.05 -2.67
N SER A 471 3.60 16.65 -3.51
CA SER A 471 3.59 17.01 -4.93
C SER A 471 2.34 16.45 -5.62
N PRO A 472 1.66 17.22 -6.48
CA PRO A 472 0.55 16.73 -7.29
C PRO A 472 0.99 15.80 -8.43
N ASP A 473 2.30 15.68 -8.69
CA ASP A 473 2.81 14.79 -9.73
C ASP A 473 2.40 13.33 -9.46
N ARG A 474 2.31 12.51 -10.52
CA ARG A 474 1.87 11.10 -10.42
C ARG A 474 2.66 10.25 -9.42
N ASN A 475 3.88 10.67 -9.06
CA ASN A 475 4.74 9.99 -8.09
C ASN A 475 4.44 10.38 -6.63
N GLY A 476 3.62 11.41 -6.38
CA GLY A 476 3.02 11.72 -5.09
C GLY A 476 3.97 11.97 -3.91
N GLY A 477 5.25 12.24 -4.18
CA GLY A 477 6.29 12.40 -3.17
C GLY A 477 6.12 13.67 -2.33
N VAL A 478 6.74 13.68 -1.15
CA VAL A 478 6.77 14.87 -0.29
C VAL A 478 7.92 15.77 -0.70
N VAL A 479 7.60 17.05 -0.89
CA VAL A 479 8.53 18.10 -1.30
C VAL A 479 8.70 19.07 -0.15
N ALA A 480 9.96 19.41 0.16
CA ALA A 480 10.30 20.53 1.03
C ALA A 480 11.02 21.61 0.20
N ARG A 481 10.75 22.89 0.46
CA ARG A 481 11.48 24.01 -0.15
C ARG A 481 11.41 25.28 0.69
N PRO A 482 12.38 26.20 0.57
CA PRO A 482 12.27 27.53 1.14
C PRO A 482 11.07 28.29 0.56
N VAL A 483 10.43 29.11 1.39
CA VAL A 483 9.25 29.90 1.02
C VAL A 483 9.60 30.98 0.00
N GLY A 484 10.80 31.54 0.05
CA GLY A 484 11.29 32.51 -0.94
C GLY A 484 11.47 31.94 -2.35
N GLU A 485 11.51 30.62 -2.51
CA GLU A 485 11.64 29.94 -3.81
C GLU A 485 10.29 29.49 -4.39
N ILE A 486 9.18 29.86 -3.75
CA ILE A 486 7.84 29.51 -4.21
C ILE A 486 7.46 30.40 -5.40
N VAL A 487 7.58 29.86 -6.61
CA VAL A 487 7.10 30.52 -7.84
C VAL A 487 5.60 30.25 -8.05
N THR A 488 5.12 29.04 -7.73
CA THR A 488 3.69 28.66 -7.71
C THR A 488 3.48 27.47 -6.76
N LEU A 489 2.55 27.57 -5.81
CA LEU A 489 2.07 26.40 -5.06
C LEU A 489 0.95 25.74 -5.87
N SER A 490 1.22 24.57 -6.39
CA SER A 490 0.23 23.74 -7.08
C SER A 490 -0.70 23.09 -6.05
N SER A 491 -2.00 23.43 -6.07
CA SER A 491 -3.20 22.73 -5.57
C SER A 491 -3.18 21.81 -4.32
N SER A 492 -2.13 21.78 -3.51
CA SER A 492 -2.10 20.99 -2.29
C SER A 492 -3.13 21.56 -1.31
N ALA A 493 -3.94 20.69 -0.72
CA ALA A 493 -4.95 21.09 0.27
C ALA A 493 -4.36 21.25 1.67
N VAL A 494 -3.20 20.64 1.95
CA VAL A 494 -2.50 20.67 3.24
C VAL A 494 -0.99 20.84 3.03
N ALA A 495 -0.37 21.68 3.86
CA ALA A 495 1.08 21.80 3.97
C ALA A 495 1.52 22.04 5.41
N LEU A 496 2.82 21.85 5.64
CA LEU A 496 3.50 22.24 6.87
C LEU A 496 4.38 23.45 6.59
N LEU A 497 4.25 24.49 7.40
CA LEU A 497 5.19 25.60 7.45
C LEU A 497 6.16 25.38 8.60
N VAL A 498 7.45 25.39 8.29
CA VAL A 498 8.51 25.11 9.25
C VAL A 498 9.41 26.34 9.36
N SER A 499 9.41 26.97 10.53
CA SER A 499 10.27 28.11 10.85
C SER A 499 11.31 27.68 11.87
N ILE A 500 12.59 27.95 11.63
CA ILE A 500 13.69 27.63 12.54
C ILE A 500 14.47 28.92 12.82
N SER A 501 14.46 29.37 14.06
CA SER A 501 15.11 30.61 14.50
C SER A 501 16.62 30.36 14.63
N GLY A 502 17.41 30.83 13.67
CA GLY A 502 18.86 30.61 13.67
C GLY A 502 19.59 30.84 12.34
N ASP A 503 18.89 30.90 11.21
CA ASP A 503 19.47 31.22 9.89
C ASP A 503 19.71 32.73 9.69
N GLY A 504 20.14 33.43 10.74
CA GLY A 504 20.80 34.72 10.57
C GLY A 504 22.07 34.46 9.79
N GLY A 505 22.06 34.80 8.49
CA GLY A 505 23.17 34.57 7.58
C GLY A 505 24.49 34.96 8.22
N ALA A 506 25.52 34.13 7.99
CA ALA A 506 26.89 34.50 8.26
C ALA A 506 27.14 35.88 7.65
N SER A 507 27.12 36.91 8.49
CA SER A 507 27.62 38.22 8.14
C SER A 507 29.08 38.02 7.82
N GLY A 508 29.44 38.28 6.56
CA GLY A 508 30.83 38.27 6.13
C GLY A 508 31.66 39.14 7.08
N PRO A 509 32.92 38.78 7.36
CA PRO A 509 33.76 39.57 8.23
C PRO A 509 33.82 40.98 7.65
N ALA A 510 33.38 41.96 8.44
CA ALA A 510 33.59 43.36 8.16
C ALA A 510 35.11 43.54 7.94
N GLY A 511 35.47 43.91 6.71
CA GLY A 511 36.81 44.42 6.43
C GLY A 511 37.02 45.65 7.31
N ASN A 512 37.90 45.51 8.28
CA ASN A 512 38.51 46.65 8.95
C ASN A 512 39.45 47.28 7.94
N ASP A 513 39.05 48.42 7.37
CA ASP A 513 40.01 49.42 6.91
C ASP A 513 40.61 50.10 8.15
N GLY A 514 41.93 49.96 8.27
CA GLY A 514 42.77 50.58 9.29
C GLY A 514 44.24 50.38 8.96
#